data_AF-A0A2V9VAD9-F1
#
_entry.id   AF-A0A2V9VAD9-F1
#
_cell.length_a   1.000
_cell.length_b   1.000
_cell.length_c   1.000
_cell.angle_alpha   90.00
_cell.angle_beta   90.00
_cell.angle_gamma   90.00
#
_symmetry.space_group_name_H-M   'P 1'
#
loop_
_entity.id
_entity.type
_entity.pdbx_description
1 polymer ?
#
loop_
_entity_poly.entity_id
_entity_poly.type
_entity_poly.pdbx_seq_one_letter_code
_entity_poly.pdbx_strand_id
1 'polypeptide(L)'
;MNSRLLVIAAGLCLLIPAWIGLFSSGVPTLYGPLPTLTILPAFVLSRWQLQSLAVIVPSILFFLWNPGLVINQQPKLPKRTVILLGLLTGLTFVDCVLEWKYGVEYRGMRHTILVYAINAVWLASLWYTVVRSRRQPSFKSNLFSHWLLFAWLAWYAFPYLGELP
;
A
#
# COMPACT_ATOMS: atom_id res chain seq x y z
N MET A 1 3.34 6.69 -26.05
CA MET A 1 4.07 6.87 -24.78
C MET A 1 4.91 5.64 -24.50
N ASN A 2 6.21 5.79 -24.22
CA ASN A 2 7.13 4.68 -24.01
C ASN A 2 6.73 3.89 -22.75
N SER A 3 6.52 2.58 -22.85
CA SER A 3 6.10 1.71 -21.74
C SER A 3 7.01 1.84 -20.51
N ARG A 4 8.30 2.14 -20.69
CA ARG A 4 9.22 2.38 -19.56
C ARG A 4 8.90 3.66 -18.80
N LEU A 5 8.58 4.74 -19.51
CA LEU A 5 8.17 6.00 -18.88
C LEU A 5 6.89 5.82 -18.07
N LEU A 6 5.96 4.99 -18.53
CA LEU A 6 4.76 4.64 -17.78
C LEU A 6 5.06 3.94 -16.45
N VAL A 7 6.02 3.00 -16.43
CA VAL A 7 6.40 2.30 -15.19
C VAL A 7 7.09 3.26 -14.22
N ILE A 8 8.00 4.11 -14.73
CA ILE A 8 8.69 5.12 -13.92
C ILE A 8 7.67 6.10 -13.33
N ALA A 9 6.78 6.65 -14.16
CA ALA A 9 5.72 7.54 -13.72
C ALA A 9 4.83 6.88 -12.66
N ALA A 10 4.38 5.64 -12.90
CA ALA A 10 3.59 4.89 -11.93
C ALA A 10 4.31 4.73 -10.58
N GLY A 11 5.60 4.37 -10.59
CA GLY A 11 6.40 4.24 -9.37
C GLY A 11 6.60 5.56 -8.63
N LEU A 12 6.85 6.66 -9.35
CA LEU A 12 6.98 8.00 -8.75
C LEU A 12 5.64 8.53 -8.22
N CYS A 13 4.52 8.22 -8.88
CA CYS A 13 3.20 8.59 -8.40
C CYS A 13 2.85 7.95 -7.04
N LEU A 14 3.54 6.89 -6.60
CA LEU A 14 3.35 6.30 -5.27
C LEU A 14 3.86 7.20 -4.13
N LEU A 15 4.67 8.21 -4.43
CA LEU A 15 5.07 9.22 -3.45
C LEU A 15 3.86 10.01 -2.93
N ILE A 16 2.82 10.19 -3.76
CA ILE A 16 1.60 10.93 -3.40
C ILE A 16 0.81 10.19 -2.30
N PRO A 17 0.36 8.93 -2.48
CA PRO A 17 -0.32 8.19 -1.41
C PRO A 17 0.55 8.01 -0.17
N ALA A 18 1.86 7.82 -0.33
CA ALA A 18 2.79 7.72 0.80
C ALA A 18 2.87 9.03 1.60
N TRP A 19 2.94 10.17 0.91
CA TRP A 19 2.94 11.49 1.54
C TRP A 19 1.64 11.77 2.27
N ILE A 20 0.50 11.52 1.62
CA ILE A 20 -0.82 11.68 2.25
C ILE A 20 -0.94 10.77 3.47
N GLY A 21 -0.52 9.50 3.34
CA GLY A 21 -0.57 8.51 4.40
C GLY A 21 0.24 8.88 5.63
N LEU A 22 1.40 9.55 5.46
CA LEU A 22 2.33 9.86 6.54
C LEU A 22 2.19 11.29 7.09
N PHE A 23 1.90 12.29 6.26
CA PHE A 23 1.99 13.72 6.61
C PHE A 23 0.67 14.49 6.49
N SER A 24 -0.47 13.83 6.24
CA SER A 24 -1.76 14.49 6.06
C SER A 24 -2.16 15.43 7.21
N SER A 25 -1.86 15.07 8.46
CA SER A 25 -2.45 15.76 9.62
C SER A 25 -1.62 15.71 10.90
N GLY A 26 -0.44 15.07 10.88
CA GLY A 26 0.39 14.87 12.08
C GLY A 26 -0.20 13.89 13.10
N VAL A 27 -1.44 13.42 12.89
CA VAL A 27 -2.14 12.41 13.68
C VAL A 27 -2.87 11.43 12.76
N PRO A 28 -3.08 10.16 13.16
CA PRO A 28 -3.87 9.23 12.38
C PRO A 28 -5.29 9.75 12.15
N THR A 29 -5.67 9.87 10.87
CA THR A 29 -7.01 10.23 10.44
C THR A 29 -7.54 9.21 9.43
N LEU A 30 -8.82 9.31 9.06
CA LEU A 30 -9.40 8.48 8.01
C LEU A 30 -8.68 8.62 6.68
N TYR A 31 -8.01 9.75 6.43
CA TYR A 31 -7.31 10.05 5.18
C TYR A 31 -5.80 9.87 5.27
N GLY A 32 -5.22 9.89 6.48
CA GLY A 32 -3.82 9.60 6.75
C GLY A 32 -3.71 8.59 7.88
N PRO A 33 -3.95 7.30 7.62
CA PRO A 33 -4.02 6.29 8.68
C PRO A 33 -2.63 5.79 9.13
N LEU A 34 -1.55 6.45 8.73
CA LEU A 34 -0.16 6.09 9.03
C LEU A 34 0.12 4.60 8.71
N PRO A 35 0.12 4.23 7.42
CA PRO A 35 0.26 2.83 7.03
C PRO A 35 1.61 2.28 7.49
N THR A 36 1.59 1.02 7.93
CA THR A 36 2.77 0.36 8.52
C THR A 36 4.01 0.42 7.61
N LEU A 37 3.80 0.38 6.29
CA LEU A 37 4.89 0.42 5.31
C LEU A 37 5.68 1.73 5.30
N THR A 38 5.06 2.86 5.67
CA THR A 38 5.73 4.17 5.72
C THR A 38 6.07 4.57 7.14
N ILE A 39 5.24 4.21 8.13
CA ILE A 39 5.47 4.60 9.52
C ILE A 39 6.66 3.88 10.17
N LEU A 40 6.87 2.58 9.90
CA LEU A 40 8.02 1.85 10.46
C LEU A 40 9.35 2.41 9.97
N PRO A 41 9.56 2.63 8.64
CA PRO A 41 10.74 3.34 8.18
C PRO A 41 10.85 4.77 8.73
N ALA A 42 9.73 5.48 8.88
CA ALA A 42 9.73 6.83 9.46
C ALA A 42 10.26 6.84 10.89
N PHE A 43 9.87 5.86 11.74
CA PHE A 43 10.40 5.72 13.10
C PHE A 43 11.88 5.35 13.14
N VAL A 44 12.37 4.54 12.21
CA VAL A 44 13.80 4.22 12.12
C VAL A 44 14.59 5.47 11.70
N LEU A 45 14.07 6.23 10.74
CA LEU A 45 14.72 7.40 10.17
C LEU A 45 14.61 8.67 11.03
N SER A 46 13.65 8.72 11.97
CA SER A 46 13.46 9.86 12.87
C SER A 46 14.69 10.12 13.75
N ARG A 47 15.46 9.07 14.08
CA ARG A 47 16.74 9.15 14.81
C ARG A 47 17.76 10.08 14.14
N TRP A 48 17.69 10.20 12.81
CA TRP A 48 18.56 11.08 12.01
C TRP A 48 17.82 12.30 11.46
N GLN A 49 16.59 12.58 11.91
CA GLN A 49 15.72 13.63 11.38
C GLN A 49 15.36 13.44 9.88
N LEU A 50 15.38 12.20 9.39
CA LEU A 50 15.14 11.85 7.97
C LEU A 50 13.79 11.16 7.72
N GLN A 51 12.83 11.29 8.65
CA GLN A 51 11.52 10.63 8.56
C GLN A 51 10.76 10.90 7.25
N SER A 52 10.94 12.08 6.64
CA SER A 52 10.35 12.41 5.34
C SER A 52 10.80 11.52 4.19
N LEU A 53 11.98 10.87 4.29
CA LEU A 53 12.45 9.94 3.27
C LEU A 53 11.69 8.61 3.27
N ALA A 54 10.91 8.31 4.31
CA ALA A 54 10.09 7.10 4.38
C ALA A 54 9.04 7.03 3.26
N VAL A 55 8.63 8.18 2.70
CA VAL A 55 7.67 8.24 1.57
C VAL A 55 8.22 7.61 0.28
N ILE A 56 9.54 7.44 0.18
CA ILE A 56 10.21 6.85 -0.99
C ILE A 56 10.16 5.31 -0.93
N VAL A 57 9.94 4.73 0.25
CA VAL A 57 9.97 3.26 0.47
C VAL A 57 9.01 2.51 -0.44
N PRO A 58 7.72 2.91 -0.58
CA PRO A 58 6.81 2.20 -1.48
C PRO A 58 7.24 2.25 -2.94
N SER A 59 7.82 3.36 -3.41
CA SER A 59 8.36 3.50 -4.76
C SER A 59 9.56 2.58 -4.99
N ILE A 60 10.51 2.51 -4.03
CA ILE A 60 11.66 1.61 -4.11
C ILE A 60 11.18 0.16 -4.18
N LEU A 61 10.29 -0.24 -3.28
CA LEU A 61 9.75 -1.60 -3.25
C LEU A 61 8.98 -1.93 -4.52
N PHE A 62 8.24 -0.98 -5.10
CA PHE A 62 7.58 -1.16 -6.39
C PHE A 62 8.58 -1.49 -7.49
N PHE A 63 9.70 -0.78 -7.61
CA PHE A 63 10.71 -1.07 -8.64
C PHE A 63 11.44 -2.39 -8.38
N LEU A 64 11.82 -2.65 -7.12
CA LEU A 64 12.49 -3.90 -6.72
C LEU A 64 11.60 -5.13 -6.93
N TRP A 65 10.30 -5.01 -6.66
CA TRP A 65 9.34 -6.09 -6.86
C TRP A 65 9.00 -6.31 -8.33
N ASN A 66 9.23 -5.33 -9.21
CA ASN A 66 8.75 -5.36 -10.60
C ASN A 66 9.82 -5.17 -11.68
N PRO A 67 11.01 -5.83 -11.62
CA PRO A 67 12.02 -5.70 -12.66
C PRO A 67 11.52 -6.16 -14.03
N GLY A 68 10.61 -7.14 -14.07
CA GLY A 68 9.99 -7.62 -15.32
C GLY A 68 9.10 -6.60 -16.03
N LEU A 69 8.55 -5.60 -15.33
CA LEU A 69 7.81 -4.49 -15.94
C LEU A 69 8.76 -3.46 -16.56
N VAL A 70 9.88 -3.17 -15.90
CA VAL A 70 10.86 -2.15 -16.34
C VAL A 70 11.73 -2.67 -17.49
N ILE A 71 12.29 -3.87 -17.31
CA ILE A 71 13.29 -4.43 -18.22
C ILE A 71 12.59 -5.11 -19.41
N ASN A 72 11.66 -6.01 -19.11
CA ASN A 72 11.11 -6.97 -20.07
C ASN A 72 9.69 -6.61 -20.56
N GLN A 73 9.09 -5.53 -20.04
CA GLN A 73 7.71 -5.10 -20.35
C GLN A 73 6.69 -6.24 -20.30
N GLN A 74 6.84 -7.15 -19.33
CA GLN A 74 6.08 -8.40 -19.32
C GLN A 74 4.57 -8.14 -19.13
N PRO A 75 3.69 -8.65 -20.01
CA PRO A 75 2.25 -8.47 -19.89
C PRO A 75 1.60 -9.42 -18.87
N LYS A 76 2.29 -10.51 -18.51
CA LYS A 76 1.77 -11.55 -17.63
C LYS A 76 2.10 -11.24 -16.17
N LEU A 77 1.08 -11.24 -15.32
CA LEU A 77 1.24 -11.06 -13.88
C LEU A 77 1.93 -12.30 -13.26
N PRO A 78 3.04 -12.14 -12.51
CA PRO A 78 3.79 -13.26 -11.97
C PRO A 78 3.06 -13.89 -10.77
N LYS A 79 3.17 -15.22 -10.62
CA LYS A 79 2.50 -15.97 -9.54
C LYS A 79 2.84 -15.43 -8.14
N ARG A 80 4.06 -14.93 -7.94
CA ARG A 80 4.51 -14.32 -6.68
C ARG A 80 3.62 -13.18 -6.19
N THR A 81 3.06 -12.39 -7.10
CA THR A 81 2.18 -11.25 -6.73
C THR A 81 0.84 -11.74 -6.21
N VAL A 82 0.32 -12.86 -6.74
CA VAL A 82 -0.90 -13.50 -6.22
C VAL A 82 -0.66 -14.07 -4.83
N ILE A 83 0.48 -14.75 -4.63
CA ILE A 83 0.87 -15.30 -3.33
C ILE A 83 1.02 -14.15 -2.33
N LEU A 84 1.72 -13.08 -2.71
CA LEU A 84 1.87 -11.88 -1.88
C LEU A 84 0.51 -11.28 -1.50
N LEU A 85 -0.42 -11.10 -2.45
CA LEU A 85 -1.75 -10.58 -2.14
C LEU A 85 -2.53 -11.50 -1.20
N GLY A 86 -2.39 -12.82 -1.35
CA GLY A 86 -2.95 -13.81 -0.43
C GLY A 86 -2.43 -13.66 0.99
N LEU A 87 -1.10 -13.54 1.14
CA LEU A 87 -0.45 -13.32 2.43
C LEU A 87 -0.87 -12.00 3.05
N LEU A 88 -0.86 -10.91 2.27
CA LEU A 88 -1.29 -9.58 2.74
C LEU A 88 -2.75 -9.56 3.15
N THR A 89 -3.64 -10.27 2.44
CA THR A 89 -5.05 -10.40 2.82
C THR A 89 -5.18 -11.08 4.19
N GLY A 90 -4.45 -12.18 4.40
CA GLY A 90 -4.44 -12.88 5.69
C GLY A 90 -3.87 -12.01 6.82
N LEU A 91 -2.77 -11.31 6.56
CA LEU A 91 -2.19 -10.36 7.51
C LEU A 91 -3.16 -9.22 7.84
N THR A 92 -3.86 -8.64 6.87
CA THR A 92 -4.84 -7.56 7.13
C THR A 92 -5.99 -8.05 8.01
N PHE A 93 -6.39 -9.32 7.88
CA PHE A 93 -7.38 -9.91 8.77
C PHE A 93 -6.85 -10.07 10.19
N VAL A 94 -5.62 -10.56 10.35
CA VAL A 94 -4.97 -10.68 11.67
C VAL A 94 -4.81 -9.31 12.31
N ASP A 95 -4.32 -8.31 11.57
CA ASP A 95 -4.22 -6.91 11.98
C ASP A 95 -5.55 -6.37 12.47
N CYS A 96 -6.64 -6.61 11.72
CA CYS A 96 -7.99 -6.23 12.12
C CYS A 96 -8.40 -6.82 13.47
N VAL A 97 -8.12 -8.10 13.70
CA VAL A 97 -8.48 -8.77 14.96
C VAL A 97 -7.65 -8.24 16.14
N LEU A 98 -6.36 -8.01 15.94
CA LEU A 98 -5.45 -7.58 17.00
C LEU A 98 -5.64 -6.11 17.38
N GLU A 99 -5.79 -5.24 16.38
CA GLU A 99 -5.89 -3.79 16.57
C GLU A 99 -7.33 -3.33 16.84
N TRP A 100 -8.34 -4.22 16.77
CA TRP A 100 -9.74 -3.86 16.98
C TRP A 100 -9.96 -3.15 18.32
N LYS A 101 -9.44 -3.74 19.40
CA LYS A 101 -9.61 -3.21 20.76
C LYS A 101 -9.01 -1.80 20.86
N TYR A 102 -7.77 -1.63 20.40
CA TYR A 102 -7.08 -0.34 20.41
C TYR A 102 -7.77 0.69 19.53
N GLY A 103 -8.21 0.29 18.34
CA GLY A 103 -8.98 1.15 17.44
C GLY A 103 -10.26 1.68 18.10
N VAL A 104 -11.04 0.81 18.75
CA VAL A 104 -12.28 1.22 19.42
C VAL A 104 -11.98 2.10 20.63
N GLU A 105 -10.96 1.78 21.42
CA GLU A 105 -10.58 2.50 22.63
C GLU A 105 -10.04 3.90 22.33
N TYR A 106 -9.12 4.03 21.36
CA TYR A 106 -8.43 5.29 21.06
C TYR A 106 -9.08 6.13 19.95
N ARG A 107 -9.81 5.52 19.01
CA ARG A 107 -10.39 6.22 17.84
C ARG A 107 -11.91 6.16 17.79
N GLY A 108 -12.53 5.27 18.57
CA GLY A 108 -13.97 5.07 18.61
C GLY A 108 -14.49 4.12 17.52
N MET A 109 -15.56 3.40 17.86
CA MET A 109 -16.17 2.34 17.04
C MET A 109 -16.45 2.75 15.59
N ARG A 110 -17.01 3.95 15.37
CA ARG A 110 -17.36 4.43 14.02
C ARG A 110 -16.11 4.60 13.15
N HIS A 111 -15.01 5.10 13.71
CA HIS A 111 -13.76 5.28 12.98
C HIS A 111 -13.18 3.92 12.59
N THR A 112 -13.06 3.00 13.55
CA THR A 112 -12.52 1.64 13.34
C THR A 112 -13.26 0.88 12.24
N ILE A 113 -14.61 0.91 12.27
CA ILE A 113 -15.43 0.26 11.24
C ILE A 113 -15.14 0.85 9.86
N LEU A 114 -15.09 2.17 9.74
CA LEU A 114 -14.84 2.84 8.45
C LEU A 114 -13.46 2.48 7.89
N VAL A 115 -12.42 2.48 8.74
CA VAL A 115 -11.05 2.12 8.33
C VAL A 115 -11.01 0.69 7.78
N TYR A 116 -11.59 -0.28 8.47
CA TYR A 116 -11.60 -1.67 8.00
C TYR A 116 -12.52 -1.90 6.81
N ALA A 117 -13.64 -1.17 6.71
CA ALA A 117 -14.50 -1.21 5.53
C ALA A 117 -13.75 -0.69 4.29
N ILE A 118 -13.00 0.41 4.41
CA ILE A 118 -12.16 0.95 3.33
C ILE A 118 -11.07 -0.08 2.94
N ASN A 119 -10.42 -0.71 3.91
CA ASN A 119 -9.45 -1.79 3.64
C ASN A 119 -10.08 -2.99 2.92
N ALA A 120 -11.30 -3.38 3.27
CA ALA A 120 -12.02 -4.44 2.58
C ALA A 120 -12.33 -4.09 1.11
N VAL A 121 -12.73 -2.83 0.83
CA VAL A 121 -12.95 -2.32 -0.53
C VAL A 121 -11.65 -2.33 -1.35
N TRP A 122 -10.53 -1.94 -0.74
CA TRP A 122 -9.20 -2.01 -1.35
C TRP A 122 -8.83 -3.44 -1.73
N LEU A 123 -8.95 -4.38 -0.79
CA LEU A 123 -8.65 -5.80 -1.03
C LEU A 123 -9.54 -6.39 -2.12
N ALA A 124 -10.84 -6.10 -2.11
CA ALA A 124 -11.75 -6.54 -3.17
C ALA A 124 -11.33 -6.01 -4.55
N SER A 125 -10.94 -4.73 -4.62
CA SER A 125 -10.45 -4.09 -5.86
C SER A 125 -9.13 -4.71 -6.33
N LEU A 126 -8.22 -5.03 -5.41
CA LEU A 126 -6.95 -5.71 -5.70
C LEU A 126 -7.18 -7.12 -6.24
N TRP A 127 -8.03 -7.91 -5.59
CA TRP A 127 -8.37 -9.24 -6.06
C TRP A 127 -9.02 -9.20 -7.44
N TYR A 128 -9.96 -8.28 -7.66
CA TYR A 128 -10.59 -8.09 -8.97
C TYR A 128 -9.56 -7.77 -10.05
N THR A 129 -8.67 -6.79 -9.82
CA THR A 129 -7.67 -6.37 -10.82
C THR A 129 -6.65 -7.47 -11.11
N VAL A 130 -6.17 -8.18 -10.09
CA VAL A 130 -5.24 -9.31 -10.24
C VAL A 130 -5.89 -10.48 -11.01
N VAL A 131 -7.12 -10.87 -10.66
CA VAL A 131 -7.84 -11.93 -11.37
C VAL A 131 -8.10 -11.53 -12.82
N ARG A 132 -8.54 -10.29 -13.05
CA ARG A 132 -8.77 -9.74 -14.39
C ARG A 132 -7.49 -9.71 -15.23
N SER A 133 -6.36 -9.31 -14.63
CA SER A 133 -5.03 -9.27 -15.26
C SER A 133 -4.54 -10.65 -15.64
N ARG A 134 -4.81 -11.67 -14.81
CA ARG A 134 -4.45 -13.06 -15.11
C ARG A 134 -5.32 -13.67 -16.20
N ARG A 135 -6.61 -13.33 -16.24
CA ARG A 135 -7.55 -13.84 -17.26
C ARG A 135 -7.32 -13.22 -18.64
N GLN A 136 -6.95 -11.94 -18.70
CA GLN A 136 -6.59 -11.29 -19.96
C GLN A 136 -5.28 -10.49 -19.77
N PRO A 137 -4.13 -11.14 -19.92
CA PRO A 137 -2.83 -10.52 -19.73
C PRO A 137 -2.63 -9.33 -20.66
N SER A 138 -2.27 -8.19 -20.07
CA SER A 138 -1.84 -7.02 -20.81
C SER A 138 -0.87 -6.23 -19.96
N PHE A 139 0.08 -5.55 -20.61
CA PHE A 139 1.05 -4.71 -19.92
C PHE A 139 0.38 -3.68 -19.01
N LYS A 140 -0.66 -2.99 -19.51
CA LYS A 140 -1.42 -1.99 -18.75
C LYS A 140 -2.11 -2.59 -17.53
N SER A 141 -2.74 -3.76 -17.67
CA SER A 141 -3.40 -4.41 -16.53
C SER A 141 -2.39 -4.93 -15.50
N ASN A 142 -1.24 -5.43 -15.96
CA ASN A 142 -0.16 -5.86 -15.07
C ASN A 142 0.43 -4.67 -14.29
N LEU A 143 0.72 -3.57 -14.98
CA LEU A 143 1.20 -2.32 -14.38
C LEU A 143 0.18 -1.78 -13.37
N PHE A 144 -1.10 -1.69 -13.76
CA PHE A 144 -2.16 -1.20 -12.89
C PHE A 144 -2.32 -2.05 -11.64
N SER A 145 -2.28 -3.38 -11.76
CA SER A 145 -2.44 -4.28 -10.60
C SER A 145 -1.30 -4.11 -9.59
N HIS A 146 -0.04 -3.98 -10.07
CA HIS A 146 1.09 -3.72 -9.19
C HIS A 146 1.03 -2.30 -8.61
N TRP A 147 0.72 -1.30 -9.43
CA TRP A 147 0.58 0.07 -8.95
C TRP A 147 -0.50 0.17 -7.85
N LEU A 148 -1.66 -0.44 -8.06
CA LEU A 148 -2.75 -0.45 -7.09
C LEU A 148 -2.34 -1.14 -5.79
N LEU A 149 -1.61 -2.26 -5.87
CA LEU A 149 -1.09 -2.99 -4.71
C LEU A 149 -0.16 -2.10 -3.87
N PHE A 150 0.80 -1.45 -4.52
CA PHE A 150 1.74 -0.58 -3.82
C PHE A 150 1.10 0.73 -3.37
N ALA A 151 0.07 1.24 -4.06
CA ALA A 151 -0.68 2.40 -3.62
C ALA A 151 -1.49 2.11 -2.33
N TRP A 152 -2.13 0.95 -2.27
CA TRP A 152 -2.79 0.47 -1.05
C TRP A 152 -1.79 0.32 0.10
N LEU A 153 -0.65 -0.33 -0.14
CA LEU A 153 0.40 -0.50 0.87
C LEU A 153 1.01 0.84 1.33
N ALA A 154 1.16 1.79 0.42
CA ALA A 154 1.70 3.11 0.70
C ALA A 154 0.76 4.01 1.50
N TRP A 155 -0.56 3.75 1.44
CA TRP A 155 -1.57 4.66 1.97
C TRP A 155 -2.38 4.10 3.14
N TYR A 156 -2.90 2.88 3.01
CA TYR A 156 -4.02 2.41 3.86
C TYR A 156 -3.82 1.04 4.48
N ALA A 157 -2.89 0.24 3.97
CA ALA A 157 -2.63 -1.08 4.51
C ALA A 157 -2.04 -0.98 5.92
N PHE A 158 -2.55 -1.83 6.83
CA PHE A 158 -2.07 -1.93 8.21
C PHE A 158 -2.04 -0.57 8.92
N PRO A 159 -3.21 0.06 9.13
CA PRO A 159 -3.32 1.38 9.72
C PRO A 159 -2.83 1.35 11.16
N TYR A 160 -2.00 2.31 11.55
CA TYR A 160 -1.53 2.40 12.93
C TYR A 160 -2.62 3.03 13.81
N LEU A 161 -3.24 2.22 14.67
CA LEU A 161 -4.35 2.64 15.54
C LEU A 161 -3.91 2.99 16.98
N GLY A 162 -2.64 2.79 17.31
CA GLY A 162 -2.06 3.08 18.62
C GLY A 162 -1.73 4.55 18.88
N GLU A 163 -1.13 4.80 20.05
CA GLU A 163 -0.60 6.10 20.45
C GLU A 163 0.69 6.40 19.68
N LEU A 164 0.77 7.59 19.05
CA LEU A 164 2.04 8.08 18.55
C LEU A 164 2.94 8.43 19.75
N PRO A 165 4.23 8.03 19.76
CA PRO A 165 5.16 8.41 20.82
C PRO A 165 5.42 9.92 20.86
#